data_AF-A0A1M3NJ59-F1
#
_entry.id   AF-A0A1M3NJ59-F1
#
_cell.length_a   1.000
_cell.length_b   1.000
_cell.length_c   1.000
_cell.angle_alpha   90.00
_cell.angle_beta   90.00
_cell.angle_gamma   90.00
#
_symmetry.space_group_name_H-M   'P 1'
#
loop_
_entity.id
_entity.type
_entity.pdbx_description
1 polymer ?
#
loop_
_entity_poly.entity_id
_entity_poly.type
_entity_poly.pdbx_seq_one_letter_code
_entity_poly.pdbx_strand_id
1 'polypeptide(L)'
;MTEEDAPKDETKAEAPDASAADAPVDAESDLASIGDKDAVFEALWKRALEAWDDDKPHAALLEHALKSEQLPQLAGRYRAFERDPEKAPRAKKKIDGIVIAATQMLMATKTPPRTKTPWQWSAAAALMFAIVCAWLVYQLFIPHR
;
A
#
# COMPACT_ATOMS: atom_id res chain seq x y z
N MET A 1 -7.53 -35.10 46.05
CA MET A 1 -8.10 -34.11 46.98
C MET A 1 -7.26 -32.86 46.76
N THR A 2 -7.91 -31.73 46.46
CA THR A 2 -7.50 -30.49 45.70
C THR A 2 -7.66 -30.64 44.17
N GLU A 3 -8.69 -30.09 43.50
CA GLU A 3 -9.15 -28.68 43.28
C GLU A 3 -8.34 -27.88 42.24
N GLU A 4 -9.08 -27.18 41.37
CA GLU A 4 -8.70 -26.17 40.35
C GLU A 4 -7.88 -26.67 39.15
N ASP A 5 -8.16 -26.35 37.88
CA ASP A 5 -8.93 -25.26 37.29
C ASP A 5 -9.32 -25.66 35.84
N ALA A 6 -10.61 -25.56 35.50
CA ALA A 6 -11.10 -25.72 34.13
C ALA A 6 -12.09 -24.57 33.88
N PRO A 7 -11.80 -23.64 32.95
CA PRO A 7 -12.72 -22.56 32.66
C PRO A 7 -13.93 -23.09 31.87
N LYS A 8 -15.09 -22.75 32.41
CA LYS A 8 -16.43 -23.05 31.91
C LYS A 8 -16.65 -22.53 30.49
N ASP A 9 -17.21 -23.42 29.69
CA ASP A 9 -18.05 -23.15 28.54
C ASP A 9 -19.27 -22.32 28.96
N GLU A 10 -19.31 -21.06 28.54
CA GLU A 10 -20.55 -20.28 28.43
C GLU A 10 -20.61 -19.70 27.01
N THR A 11 -20.99 -20.57 26.09
CA THR A 11 -21.54 -20.21 24.79
C THR A 11 -22.81 -19.37 25.00
N LYS A 12 -22.65 -18.04 25.04
CA LYS A 12 -23.77 -17.10 24.93
C LYS A 12 -24.22 -17.05 23.46
N ALA A 13 -25.31 -17.75 23.19
CA ALA A 13 -26.10 -17.56 21.99
C ALA A 13 -26.66 -16.12 21.98
N GLU A 14 -26.19 -15.31 21.04
CA GLU A 14 -26.89 -14.09 20.63
C GLU A 14 -27.16 -14.22 19.13
N ALA A 15 -28.46 -14.25 18.81
CA ALA A 15 -28.97 -14.45 17.47
C ALA A 15 -28.50 -13.33 16.52
N PRO A 16 -28.33 -13.63 15.23
CA PRO A 16 -27.96 -12.64 14.22
C PRO A 16 -29.14 -11.68 14.02
N ASP A 17 -28.99 -10.46 14.51
CA ASP A 17 -29.88 -9.36 14.17
C ASP A 17 -29.64 -8.99 12.70
N ALA A 18 -30.66 -9.25 11.90
CA ALA A 18 -30.68 -8.99 10.47
C ALA A 18 -30.78 -7.48 10.23
N SER A 19 -29.64 -6.81 10.07
CA SER A 19 -29.58 -5.55 9.33
C SER A 19 -29.27 -5.84 7.86
N ALA A 20 -30.31 -6.26 7.14
CA ALA A 20 -30.32 -6.29 5.69
C ALA A 20 -30.49 -4.86 5.16
N ALA A 21 -29.38 -4.17 4.90
CA ALA A 21 -29.31 -3.01 4.01
C ALA A 21 -27.86 -2.65 3.69
N ASP A 22 -27.13 -3.55 3.02
CA ASP A 22 -26.18 -3.13 1.97
C ASP A 22 -25.91 -4.32 1.06
N ALA A 23 -26.40 -4.25 -0.17
CA ALA A 23 -26.17 -5.28 -1.18
C ALA A 23 -24.70 -5.22 -1.65
N PRO A 24 -24.09 -6.34 -2.06
CA PRO A 24 -22.75 -6.37 -2.64
C PRO A 24 -22.83 -5.87 -4.09
N VAL A 25 -22.87 -4.57 -4.31
CA VAL A 25 -23.03 -3.99 -5.66
C VAL A 25 -21.71 -3.92 -6.45
N ASP A 26 -20.56 -4.15 -5.82
CA ASP A 26 -19.26 -3.83 -6.42
C ASP A 26 -18.38 -5.03 -6.78
N ALA A 27 -18.69 -6.24 -6.28
CA ALA A 27 -17.82 -7.41 -6.47
C ALA A 27 -17.76 -7.91 -7.93
N GLU A 28 -18.86 -7.85 -8.70
CA GLU A 28 -18.85 -8.22 -10.13
C GLU A 28 -18.14 -7.16 -10.99
N SER A 29 -18.26 -5.88 -10.63
CA SER A 29 -17.57 -4.76 -11.28
C SER A 29 -16.06 -4.85 -11.09
N ASP A 30 -15.61 -5.20 -9.89
CA ASP A 30 -14.19 -5.34 -9.57
C ASP A 30 -13.55 -6.52 -10.31
N LEU A 31 -14.24 -7.67 -10.40
CA LEU A 31 -13.76 -8.82 -11.16
C LEU A 31 -13.67 -8.55 -12.66
N ALA A 32 -14.65 -7.84 -13.23
CA ALA A 32 -14.61 -7.41 -14.62
C ALA A 32 -13.46 -6.42 -14.90
N SER A 33 -13.22 -5.48 -13.97
CA SER A 33 -12.11 -4.51 -14.03
C SER A 33 -10.74 -5.19 -13.95
N ILE A 34 -10.60 -6.23 -13.12
CA ILE A 34 -9.37 -7.04 -13.05
C ILE A 34 -9.14 -7.79 -14.37
N GLY A 35 -10.19 -8.43 -14.91
CA GLY A 35 -10.09 -9.15 -16.19
C GLY A 35 -9.73 -8.25 -17.38
N ASP A 36 -10.23 -7.00 -17.40
CA ASP A 36 -9.92 -6.04 -18.46
C ASP A 36 -8.48 -5.52 -18.38
N LYS A 37 -7.97 -5.24 -17.16
CA LYS A 37 -6.56 -4.87 -16.94
C LYS A 37 -5.60 -5.97 -17.40
N ASP A 38 -5.94 -7.23 -17.14
CA ASP A 38 -5.17 -8.39 -17.59
C ASP A 38 -5.20 -8.50 -19.12
N ALA A 39 -6.36 -8.30 -19.75
CA ALA A 39 -6.49 -8.32 -21.21
C ALA A 39 -5.64 -7.24 -21.90
N VAL A 40 -5.62 -6.02 -21.38
CA VAL A 40 -4.79 -4.92 -21.89
C VAL A 40 -3.29 -5.24 -21.70
N PHE A 41 -2.91 -5.80 -20.55
CA PHE A 41 -1.54 -6.21 -20.28
C PHE A 41 -1.06 -7.27 -21.28
N GLU A 42 -1.88 -8.28 -21.58
CA GLU A 42 -1.55 -9.31 -22.57
C GLU A 42 -1.42 -8.74 -23.99
N ALA A 43 -2.29 -7.81 -24.37
CA ALA A 43 -2.22 -7.17 -25.68
C ALA A 43 -0.92 -6.35 -25.85
N LEU A 44 -0.54 -5.57 -24.82
CA LEU A 44 0.72 -4.82 -24.81
C LEU A 44 1.93 -5.75 -24.81
N TRP A 45 1.85 -6.88 -24.12
CA TRP A 45 2.90 -7.89 -24.12
C TRP A 45 3.09 -8.54 -25.50
N LYS A 46 2.01 -8.93 -26.18
CA LYS A 46 2.08 -9.45 -27.55
C LYS A 46 2.73 -8.44 -28.49
N ARG A 47 2.33 -7.18 -28.42
CA ARG A 47 2.94 -6.11 -29.21
C ARG A 47 4.44 -5.93 -28.93
N ALA A 48 4.85 -6.05 -27.66
CA ALA A 48 6.26 -6.00 -27.28
C ALA A 48 7.06 -7.21 -27.80
N LEU A 49 6.42 -8.38 -27.96
CA LEU A 49 7.05 -9.54 -28.59
C LEU A 49 7.17 -9.40 -30.11
N GLU A 50 6.13 -8.85 -30.76
CA GLU A 50 6.12 -8.58 -32.21
C GLU A 50 7.16 -7.53 -32.61
N ALA A 51 7.32 -6.49 -31.78
CA ALA A 51 8.26 -5.39 -32.01
C ALA A 51 9.34 -5.36 -30.91
N TRP A 52 10.02 -6.48 -30.69
CA TRP A 52 11.04 -6.66 -29.65
C TRP A 52 12.22 -5.68 -29.74
N ASP A 53 12.54 -5.23 -30.95
CA ASP A 53 13.62 -4.28 -31.17
C ASP A 53 13.22 -2.82 -30.93
N ASP A 54 11.92 -2.52 -30.84
CA ASP A 54 11.40 -1.17 -30.61
C ASP A 54 11.21 -0.90 -29.12
N ASP A 55 11.74 0.23 -28.65
CA ASP A 55 11.62 0.63 -27.25
C ASP A 55 10.21 1.14 -26.90
N LYS A 56 9.42 1.63 -27.87
CA LYS A 56 8.07 2.16 -27.65
C LYS A 56 7.10 1.16 -27.00
N PRO A 57 6.88 -0.05 -27.54
CA PRO A 57 5.95 -1.01 -26.95
C PRO A 57 6.41 -1.47 -25.57
N HIS A 58 7.71 -1.63 -25.35
CA HIS A 58 8.25 -1.94 -24.02
C HIS A 58 8.02 -0.81 -23.01
N ALA A 59 8.11 0.45 -23.42
CA ALA A 59 7.84 1.60 -22.55
C ALA A 59 6.35 1.71 -22.20
N ALA A 60 5.46 1.53 -23.18
CA ALA A 60 4.02 1.52 -22.95
C ALA A 60 3.58 0.39 -22.01
N LEU A 61 4.18 -0.80 -22.18
CA LEU A 61 3.94 -1.94 -21.29
C LEU A 61 4.43 -1.68 -19.86
N LEU A 62 5.61 -1.07 -19.71
CA LEU A 62 6.14 -0.68 -18.40
C LEU A 62 5.21 0.32 -17.71
N GLU A 63 4.74 1.34 -18.42
CA GLU A 63 3.83 2.35 -17.88
C GLU A 63 2.50 1.72 -17.45
N HIS A 64 1.95 0.81 -18.24
CA HIS A 64 0.74 0.08 -17.87
C HIS A 64 0.97 -0.77 -16.62
N ALA A 65 2.06 -1.55 -16.58
CA ALA A 65 2.41 -2.40 -15.43
C ALA A 65 2.67 -1.59 -14.15
N LEU A 66 3.14 -0.35 -14.28
CA LEU A 66 3.32 0.57 -13.17
C LEU A 66 1.96 1.04 -12.63
N LYS A 67 1.02 1.40 -13.52
CA LYS A 67 -0.34 1.82 -13.13
C LYS A 67 -1.18 0.68 -12.57
N SER A 68 -0.98 -0.54 -13.04
CA SER A 68 -1.73 -1.73 -12.61
C SER A 68 -1.04 -2.55 -11.52
N GLU A 69 0.12 -2.09 -11.01
CA GLU A 69 0.94 -2.78 -10.00
C GLU A 69 1.42 -4.19 -10.41
N GLN A 70 1.43 -4.50 -11.72
CA GLN A 70 1.84 -5.81 -12.28
C GLN A 70 3.33 -5.90 -12.64
N LEU A 71 4.17 -5.04 -12.07
CA LEU A 71 5.63 -5.05 -12.27
C LEU A 71 6.27 -6.43 -11.96
N PRO A 72 5.89 -7.17 -10.90
CA PRO A 72 6.47 -8.50 -10.63
C PRO A 72 6.18 -9.51 -11.74
N GLN A 73 4.98 -9.47 -12.30
CA GLN A 73 4.54 -10.38 -13.35
C GLN A 73 5.26 -10.09 -14.67
N LEU A 74 5.42 -8.80 -15.00
CA LEU A 74 6.22 -8.35 -16.13
C LEU A 74 7.68 -8.78 -16.00
N ALA A 75 8.30 -8.58 -14.83
CA ALA A 75 9.68 -9.00 -14.57
C ALA A 75 9.86 -10.53 -14.71
N GLY A 76 8.89 -11.32 -14.23
CA GLY A 76 8.87 -12.77 -14.41
C GLY A 76 8.90 -13.19 -15.88
N ARG A 77 8.15 -12.50 -16.74
CA ARG A 77 8.14 -12.78 -18.19
C ARG A 77 9.46 -12.43 -18.88
N TYR A 78 10.10 -11.31 -18.52
CA TYR A 78 11.42 -10.99 -19.08
C TYR A 78 12.51 -11.95 -18.63
N ARG A 79 12.44 -12.47 -17.39
CA ARG A 79 13.39 -13.50 -16.90
C ARG A 79 13.35 -14.77 -17.75
N ALA A 80 12.22 -15.10 -18.38
CA ALA A 80 12.14 -16.26 -19.27
C ALA A 80 13.07 -16.12 -20.51
N PHE A 81 13.33 -14.88 -20.96
CA PHE A 81 14.21 -14.59 -22.10
C PHE A 81 15.67 -14.36 -21.72
N GLU A 82 16.03 -14.42 -20.44
CA GLU A 82 17.42 -14.27 -19.99
C GLU A 82 18.30 -15.45 -20.46
N ARG A 83 17.68 -16.60 -20.77
CA ARG A 83 18.36 -17.79 -21.29
C ARG A 83 18.58 -17.77 -22.80
N ASP A 84 17.93 -16.86 -23.54
CA ASP A 84 18.10 -16.71 -24.98
C ASP A 84 19.28 -15.77 -25.27
N PRO A 85 20.39 -16.24 -25.86
CA PRO A 85 21.59 -15.42 -26.03
C PRO A 85 21.39 -14.16 -26.90
N GLU A 86 20.44 -14.19 -27.84
CA GLU A 86 20.12 -13.04 -28.69
C GLU A 86 19.27 -11.98 -27.98
N LYS A 87 18.39 -12.40 -27.06
CA LYS A 87 17.41 -11.52 -26.40
C LYS A 87 17.82 -11.14 -24.97
N ALA A 88 18.69 -11.92 -24.34
CA ALA A 88 19.19 -11.75 -22.99
C ALA A 88 19.76 -10.34 -22.68
N PRO A 89 20.62 -9.72 -23.52
CA PRO A 89 21.18 -8.42 -23.18
C PRO A 89 20.11 -7.31 -23.13
N ARG A 90 19.11 -7.37 -24.02
CA ARG A 90 17.97 -6.43 -24.01
C ARG A 90 17.02 -6.71 -22.86
N ALA A 91 16.66 -7.98 -22.63
CA ALA A 91 15.79 -8.38 -21.54
C ALA A 91 16.35 -7.93 -20.18
N LYS A 92 17.66 -8.11 -19.96
CA LYS A 92 18.35 -7.65 -18.75
C LYS A 92 18.24 -6.13 -18.56
N LYS A 93 18.51 -5.35 -19.61
CA LYS A 93 18.35 -3.88 -19.59
C LYS A 93 16.91 -3.45 -19.24
N LYS A 94 15.90 -4.18 -19.73
CA LYS A 94 14.48 -3.90 -19.43
C LYS A 94 14.13 -4.27 -17.98
N ILE A 95 14.64 -5.39 -17.46
CA ILE A 95 14.49 -5.78 -16.05
C ILE A 95 15.11 -4.72 -15.14
N ASP A 96 16.31 -4.24 -15.44
CA ASP A 96 16.97 -3.19 -14.65
C ASP A 96 16.13 -1.90 -14.63
N GLY A 97 15.55 -1.51 -15.78
CA GLY A 97 14.62 -0.38 -15.86
C GLY A 97 13.35 -0.55 -15.01
N ILE A 98 12.76 -1.76 -15.02
CA ILE A 98 11.61 -2.10 -14.16
C ILE A 98 11.99 -1.97 -12.68
N VAL A 99 13.16 -2.48 -12.28
CA VAL A 99 13.64 -2.42 -10.89
C VAL A 99 13.86 -0.99 -10.43
N ILE A 100 14.46 -0.15 -11.27
CA ILE A 100 14.66 1.28 -10.97
C ILE A 100 13.30 1.97 -10.80
N ALA A 101 12.35 1.76 -11.70
CA ALA A 101 11.02 2.35 -11.61
C ALA A 101 10.27 1.90 -10.34
N ALA A 102 10.32 0.62 -10.01
CA ALA A 102 9.73 0.08 -8.78
C ALA A 102 10.37 0.69 -7.52
N THR A 103 11.71 0.85 -7.54
CA THR A 103 12.45 1.48 -6.43
C THR A 103 12.06 2.95 -6.26
N GLN A 104 11.89 3.68 -7.36
CA GLN A 104 11.44 5.07 -7.32
C GLN A 104 10.02 5.19 -6.74
N MET A 105 9.09 4.31 -7.11
CA MET A 105 7.76 4.28 -6.48
C MET A 105 7.83 3.99 -4.98
N LEU A 106 8.67 3.04 -4.56
CA LEU A 106 8.87 2.72 -3.15
C LEU A 106 9.47 3.89 -2.36
N MET A 107 10.36 4.67 -2.97
CA MET A 107 10.90 5.88 -2.36
C MET A 107 9.89 7.02 -2.36
N ALA A 108 9.07 7.16 -3.41
CA ALA A 108 8.03 8.18 -3.51
C ALA A 108 6.93 7.99 -2.46
N THR A 109 6.60 6.74 -2.12
CA THR A 109 5.64 6.42 -1.05
C THR A 109 6.19 6.64 0.35
N LYS A 110 7.52 6.70 0.54
CA LYS A 110 8.13 6.69 1.87
C LYS A 110 8.14 8.00 2.64
N THR A 111 7.74 9.15 2.08
CA THR A 111 7.80 10.41 2.84
C THR A 111 6.74 11.41 2.39
N PRO A 112 5.63 11.63 3.13
CA PRO A 112 4.93 12.89 3.01
C PRO A 112 5.93 13.99 3.38
N PRO A 113 6.06 15.08 2.58
CA PRO A 113 7.02 16.14 2.88
C PRO A 113 6.80 16.60 4.32
N ARG A 114 7.86 16.62 5.12
CA ARG A 114 7.85 17.07 6.52
C ARG A 114 7.08 18.38 6.58
N THR A 115 5.80 18.30 6.99
CA THR A 115 4.99 19.50 7.15
C THR A 115 5.71 20.29 8.22
N LYS A 116 6.18 21.50 7.90
CA LYS A 116 6.61 22.44 8.93
C LYS A 116 5.38 22.66 9.78
N THR A 117 5.31 22.03 10.95
CA THR A 117 4.29 22.33 11.95
C THR A 117 4.29 23.84 12.14
N PRO A 118 3.18 24.54 11.84
CA PRO A 118 3.13 25.98 11.95
C PRO A 118 3.46 26.38 13.40
N TRP A 119 4.32 27.38 13.58
CA TRP A 119 4.82 27.82 14.90
C TRP A 119 3.70 27.97 15.94
N GLN A 120 2.50 28.37 15.49
CA GLN A 120 1.31 28.52 16.30
C GLN A 120 0.94 27.26 17.11
N TRP A 121 1.13 26.05 16.54
CA TRP A 121 0.88 24.80 17.26
C TRP A 121 1.89 24.55 18.38
N SER A 122 3.17 24.83 18.15
CA SER A 122 4.19 24.75 19.20
C SER A 122 3.96 25.79 20.29
N ALA A 123 3.51 27.00 19.93
CA ALA A 123 3.16 28.05 20.89
C ALA A 123 1.92 27.66 21.73
N ALA A 124 0.90 27.07 21.11
CA ALA A 124 -0.27 26.57 21.83
C ALA A 124 0.09 25.46 22.83
N ALA A 125 0.95 24.52 22.43
CA ALA A 125 1.46 23.47 23.32
C ALA A 125 2.24 24.06 24.51
N ALA A 126 3.11 25.04 24.27
CA ALA A 126 3.88 25.71 25.31
C ALA A 126 2.99 26.50 26.29
N LEU A 127 1.96 27.19 25.78
CA LEU A 127 0.99 27.92 26.60
C LEU A 127 0.23 26.96 27.51
N MET A 128 -0.28 25.84 26.96
CA MET A 128 -1.04 24.86 27.72
C MET A 128 -0.17 24.25 28.84
N PHE A 129 1.09 23.94 28.55
CA PHE A 129 2.05 23.49 29.55
C PHE A 129 2.27 24.53 30.67
N ALA A 130 2.44 25.81 30.32
CA ALA A 130 2.62 26.87 31.30
C ALA A 130 1.40 27.04 32.23
N ILE A 131 0.18 26.92 31.69
CA ILE A 131 -1.06 26.99 32.49
C ILE A 131 -1.13 25.82 33.48
N VAL A 132 -0.82 24.59 33.04
CA VAL A 132 -0.82 23.42 33.93
C VAL A 132 0.22 23.56 35.03
N CYS A 133 1.43 24.01 34.70
CA CYS A 133 2.47 24.26 35.70
C CYS A 133 2.06 25.34 36.70
N ALA A 134 1.48 26.46 36.24
CA ALA A 134 1.01 27.53 37.10
C ALA A 134 -0.10 27.06 38.05
N TRP A 135 -1.04 26.25 37.55
CA TRP A 135 -2.11 25.66 38.36
C TRP A 135 -1.57 24.69 39.42
N LEU A 136 -0.62 23.81 39.05
CA LEU A 136 0.01 22.90 40.00
C LEU A 136 0.78 23.63 41.10
N VAL A 137 1.51 24.69 40.74
CA VAL A 137 2.21 25.54 41.72
C VAL A 137 1.21 26.25 42.64
N TYR A 138 0.13 26.79 42.09
CA TYR A 138 -0.93 27.42 42.87
C TYR A 138 -1.56 26.44 43.86
N GLN A 139 -1.86 25.22 43.42
CA GLN A 139 -2.41 24.17 44.27
C GLN A 139 -1.43 23.72 45.37
N LEU A 140 -0.13 23.73 45.09
CA LEU A 140 0.91 23.41 46.07
C LEU A 140 1.05 24.52 47.12
N PHE A 141 0.98 25.78 46.70
CA PHE A 141 1.23 26.96 47.57
C PHE A 141 0.00 27.48 48.29
N ILE A 142 -1.20 27.22 47.79
CA ILE A 142 -2.47 27.46 48.47
C ILE A 142 -3.00 26.10 48.91
N PRO A 143 -2.41 25.50 49.96
CA PRO A 143 -2.98 24.28 50.53
C PRO A 143 -4.38 24.64 51.04
N HIS A 144 -5.39 24.12 50.35
CA HIS A 144 -6.77 24.09 50.84
C HIS A 144 -6.75 23.37 52.20
N ARG A 145 -6.77 24.16 53.28
CA ARG A 145 -6.88 23.70 54.65
C ARG A 145 -8.24 24.12 55.19
#